data_AF-A0A4R2N7U8-F1
#
_entry.id   AF-A0A4R2N7U8-F1
#
_cell.length_a   1.000
_cell.length_b   1.000
_cell.length_c   1.000
_cell.angle_alpha   90.00
_cell.angle_beta   90.00
_cell.angle_gamma   90.00
#
_symmetry.space_group_name_H-M   'P 1'
#
loop_
_entity.id
_entity.type
_entity.pdbx_description
1 polymer ?
#
loop_
_entity_poly.entity_id
_entity_poly.type
_entity_poly.pdbx_seq_one_letter_code
_entity_poly.pdbx_strand_id
1 'polypeptide(L)'
;MKIAILLIAACALLAGCATKKHVEIQRVAVPVPVECKEPVPARPVMPTESLGGAATTLDQFAQAAMAEIERREGYEGELRTALMACTTPATDAIGRH
;
A
#
# COMPACT_ATOMS: atom_id res chain seq x y z
N MET A 1 -13.63 69.96 2.27
CA MET A 1 -12.58 68.95 1.96
C MET A 1 -12.39 67.90 3.07
N LYS A 2 -12.25 68.27 4.35
CA LYS A 2 -12.09 67.31 5.47
C LYS A 2 -13.18 66.23 5.57
N ILE A 3 -14.44 66.61 5.35
CA ILE A 3 -15.58 65.68 5.43
C ILE A 3 -15.50 64.60 4.32
N ALA A 4 -15.06 64.97 3.12
CA ALA A 4 -14.89 64.02 2.01
C ALA A 4 -13.78 63.00 2.30
N ILE A 5 -12.68 63.44 2.93
CA ILE A 5 -11.57 62.53 3.31
C ILE A 5 -12.03 61.53 4.37
N LEU A 6 -12.81 61.97 5.36
CA LEU A 6 -13.37 61.10 6.39
C LEU A 6 -14.35 60.08 5.81
N LEU A 7 -15.19 60.49 4.85
CA LEU A 7 -16.11 59.59 4.16
C LEU A 7 -15.38 58.54 3.33
N ILE A 8 -14.33 58.94 2.59
CA ILE A 8 -13.53 58.01 1.79
C ILE A 8 -12.79 57.01 2.69
N ALA A 9 -12.20 57.49 3.80
CA ALA A 9 -11.53 56.62 4.77
C ALA A 9 -12.50 55.62 5.41
N ALA A 10 -13.72 56.06 5.75
CA ALA A 10 -14.77 55.18 6.25
C ALA A 10 -15.14 54.12 5.20
N CYS A 11 -15.41 54.50 3.94
CA CYS A 11 -15.72 53.55 2.87
C CYS A 11 -14.59 52.53 2.64
N ALA A 12 -13.32 52.95 2.72
CA ALA A 12 -12.17 52.07 2.57
C ALA A 12 -12.07 51.04 3.72
N LEU A 13 -12.40 51.44 4.95
CA LEU A 13 -12.45 50.53 6.11
C LEU A 13 -13.56 49.47 5.98
N LEU A 14 -14.68 49.80 5.35
CA LEU A 14 -15.79 48.86 5.14
C LEU A 14 -15.60 47.90 3.94
N ALA A 15 -14.71 48.22 2.98
CA ALA A 15 -14.47 47.38 1.80
C ALA A 15 -13.89 45.99 2.15
N GLY A 16 -13.25 45.84 3.31
CA GLY A 16 -12.75 44.55 3.80
C GLY A 16 -13.86 43.54 4.13
N CYS A 17 -15.06 43.99 4.50
CA CYS A 17 -16.18 43.10 4.83
C CYS A 17 -16.81 42.41 3.60
N ALA A 18 -16.68 43.02 2.42
CA ALA A 18 -17.13 42.44 1.16
C ALA A 18 -16.12 41.43 0.56
N THR A 19 -14.87 41.43 1.03
CA THR A 19 -13.79 40.53 0.60
C THR A 19 -13.79 39.21 1.40
N LYS A 20 -14.96 38.57 1.58
CA LYS A 20 -14.96 37.17 2.02
C LYS A 20 -14.55 36.29 0.84
N LYS A 21 -13.36 35.69 0.92
CA LYS A 21 -12.89 34.71 -0.07
C LYS A 21 -13.91 33.57 -0.14
N HIS A 22 -14.49 33.35 -1.33
CA HIS A 22 -15.39 32.22 -1.55
C HIS A 22 -14.60 30.93 -1.36
N VAL A 23 -15.00 30.12 -0.39
CA VAL A 23 -14.43 28.78 -0.14
C VAL A 23 -15.48 27.77 -0.55
N GLU A 24 -15.24 27.07 -1.65
CA GLU A 24 -16.06 25.95 -2.07
C GLU A 24 -15.60 24.70 -1.29
N ILE A 25 -16.47 24.16 -0.44
CA ILE A 25 -16.18 22.92 0.28
C ILE A 25 -16.49 21.75 -0.66
N GLN A 26 -15.46 21.22 -1.31
CA GLN A 26 -15.57 20.05 -2.15
C GLN A 26 -15.39 18.78 -1.31
N ARG A 27 -16.35 17.84 -1.42
CA ARG A 27 -16.18 16.49 -0.86
C ARG A 27 -15.38 15.66 -1.86
N VAL A 28 -14.24 15.14 -1.43
CA VAL A 28 -13.36 14.27 -2.24
C VAL A 28 -13.28 12.91 -1.57
N ALA A 29 -13.47 11.84 -2.35
CA ALA A 29 -13.27 10.48 -1.88
C ALA A 29 -11.76 10.17 -1.87
N VAL A 30 -11.14 10.23 -0.69
CA VAL A 30 -9.74 9.87 -0.51
C VAL A 30 -9.68 8.37 -0.18
N PRO A 31 -8.96 7.55 -0.97
CA PRO A 31 -8.78 6.14 -0.65
C PRO A 31 -8.00 6.02 0.67
N VAL A 32 -8.61 5.34 1.64
CA VAL A 32 -7.99 5.06 2.94
C VAL A 32 -7.32 3.68 2.86
N PRO A 33 -6.02 3.56 3.16
CA PRO A 33 -5.36 2.26 3.23
C PRO A 33 -6.04 1.39 4.29
N VAL A 34 -6.43 0.19 3.89
CA VAL A 34 -6.98 -0.83 4.78
C VAL A 34 -6.01 -2.00 4.88
N GLU A 35 -6.16 -2.81 5.92
CA GLU A 35 -5.41 -4.06 6.03
C GLU A 35 -5.69 -4.98 4.85
N CYS A 36 -4.63 -5.54 4.27
CA CYS A 36 -4.77 -6.58 3.26
C CYS A 36 -5.39 -7.84 3.87
N LYS A 37 -6.32 -8.47 3.14
CA LYS A 37 -7.00 -9.71 3.56
C LYS A 37 -6.48 -10.96 2.86
N GLU A 38 -5.37 -10.85 2.14
CA GLU A 38 -4.72 -11.98 1.49
C GLU A 38 -4.16 -12.95 2.55
N PRO A 39 -4.49 -14.24 2.50
CA PRO A 39 -3.93 -15.23 3.41
C PRO A 39 -2.46 -15.49 3.13
N VAL A 40 -1.72 -15.87 4.18
CA VAL A 40 -0.35 -16.37 4.01
C VAL A 40 -0.42 -17.80 3.44
N PRO A 41 0.26 -18.09 2.31
CA PRO A 41 0.32 -19.44 1.76
C PRO A 41 0.85 -20.45 2.79
N ALA A 42 0.32 -21.67 2.76
CA ALA A 42 0.74 -22.71 3.68
C ALA A 42 2.16 -23.18 3.31
N ARG A 43 3.07 -23.16 4.29
CA ARG A 43 4.43 -23.66 4.07
C ARG A 43 4.39 -25.16 3.75
N PRO A 44 4.95 -25.60 2.61
CA PRO A 44 5.00 -27.02 2.31
C PRO A 44 5.99 -27.72 3.25
N VAL A 45 5.78 -29.02 3.49
CA VAL A 45 6.78 -29.87 4.16
C VAL A 45 8.06 -29.82 3.33
N MET A 46 9.24 -29.70 3.93
CA MET A 46 10.49 -29.61 3.17
C MET A 46 11.24 -30.95 3.17
N PRO A 47 11.81 -31.40 2.04
CA PRO A 47 12.45 -32.73 1.96
C PRO A 47 13.56 -32.93 2.99
N THR A 48 14.36 -31.89 3.28
CA THR A 48 15.48 -32.01 4.23
C THR A 48 15.02 -32.15 5.68
N GLU A 49 13.79 -31.76 6.01
CA GLU A 49 13.22 -31.89 7.37
C GLU A 49 13.00 -33.34 7.78
N SER A 50 12.89 -34.24 6.80
CA SER A 50 12.64 -35.66 7.03
C SER A 50 13.92 -36.51 7.10
N LEU A 51 15.10 -35.91 6.96
CA LEU A 51 16.36 -36.64 6.91
C LEU A 51 16.77 -37.17 8.30
N GLY A 52 17.27 -38.40 8.34
CA GLY A 52 17.65 -39.12 9.57
C GLY A 52 18.95 -38.65 10.24
N GLY A 53 19.37 -37.40 10.01
CA GLY A 53 20.61 -36.84 10.55
C GLY A 53 21.82 -37.68 10.17
N ALA A 54 22.52 -38.22 11.16
CA ALA A 54 23.76 -39.00 11.00
C ALA A 54 23.63 -40.28 10.15
N ALA A 55 22.42 -40.80 9.96
CA ALA A 55 22.17 -41.95 9.09
C ALA A 55 22.07 -41.59 7.59
N THR A 56 22.05 -40.29 7.26
CA THR A 56 21.86 -39.78 5.90
C THR A 56 23.18 -39.77 5.14
N THR A 57 23.21 -40.38 3.95
CA THR A 57 24.39 -40.30 3.08
C THR A 57 24.47 -38.93 2.39
N LEU A 58 25.66 -38.56 1.88
CA LEU A 58 25.81 -37.32 1.12
C LEU A 58 24.90 -37.26 -0.11
N ASP A 59 24.74 -38.38 -0.83
CA ASP A 59 23.88 -38.44 -2.01
C ASP A 59 22.40 -38.27 -1.65
N GLN A 60 21.95 -38.87 -0.53
CA GLN A 60 20.59 -38.69 -0.02
C GLN A 60 20.31 -37.24 0.38
N PHE A 61 21.28 -36.60 1.05
CA PHE A 61 21.18 -35.19 1.39
C PHE A 61 21.13 -34.31 0.13
N ALA A 62 22.04 -34.53 -0.82
CA ALA A 62 22.09 -33.77 -2.06
C ALA A 62 20.78 -33.88 -2.85
N GLN A 63 20.22 -35.08 -2.97
CA GLN A 63 18.93 -35.31 -3.62
C GLN A 63 17.80 -34.56 -2.93
N ALA A 64 17.71 -34.64 -1.59
CA ALA A 64 16.69 -33.94 -0.81
C ALA A 64 16.83 -32.42 -0.91
N ALA A 65 18.06 -31.91 -0.85
CA ALA A 65 18.35 -30.48 -0.95
C ALA A 65 17.99 -29.91 -2.34
N MET A 66 18.31 -30.62 -3.43
CA MET A 66 17.89 -30.21 -4.79
C MET A 66 16.37 -30.17 -4.91
N ALA A 67 15.67 -31.21 -4.43
CA ALA A 67 14.21 -31.22 -4.42
C ALA A 67 13.60 -30.10 -3.55
N GLU A 68 14.31 -29.69 -2.51
CA GLU A 68 13.89 -28.59 -1.64
C GLU A 68 14.06 -27.22 -2.29
N ILE A 69 15.11 -27.00 -3.08
CA ILE A 69 15.33 -25.76 -3.82
C ILE A 69 14.12 -25.47 -4.72
N GLU A 70 13.74 -26.45 -5.55
CA GLU A 70 12.56 -26.35 -6.44
C GLU A 70 11.27 -26.06 -5.64
N ARG A 71 11.10 -26.72 -4.49
CA ARG A 71 9.93 -26.52 -3.62
C ARG A 71 9.90 -25.12 -3.01
N ARG A 72 11.06 -24.58 -2.62
CA ARG A 72 11.19 -23.23 -2.07
C ARG A 72 10.94 -22.18 -3.13
N GLU A 73 11.43 -22.38 -4.36
CA GLU A 73 11.17 -21.47 -5.47
C GLU A 73 9.67 -21.38 -5.79
N GLY A 74 8.97 -22.52 -5.79
CA GLY A 74 7.51 -22.55 -5.92
C GLY A 74 6.81 -21.77 -4.79
N TYR A 75 7.16 -22.03 -3.54
CA TYR A 75 6.60 -21.32 -2.38
C TYR A 75 6.92 -19.82 -2.39
N GLU A 76 8.10 -19.43 -2.87
CA GLU A 76 8.48 -18.03 -3.06
C GLU A 76 7.61 -17.35 -4.13
N GLY A 77 7.25 -18.07 -5.19
CA GLY A 77 6.27 -17.63 -6.19
C GLY A 77 4.88 -17.37 -5.59
N GLU A 78 4.39 -18.28 -4.74
CA GLU A 78 3.12 -18.10 -4.01
C GLU A 78 3.18 -16.89 -3.07
N LEU A 79 4.26 -16.75 -2.29
CA LEU A 79 4.47 -15.62 -1.39
C LEU A 79 4.51 -14.28 -2.14
N ARG A 80 5.21 -14.22 -3.27
CA ARG A 80 5.23 -13.02 -4.12
C ARG A 80 3.85 -12.68 -4.64
N THR A 81 3.09 -13.69 -5.09
CA THR A 81 1.73 -13.49 -5.58
C THR A 81 0.83 -12.88 -4.51
N ALA A 82 0.88 -13.43 -3.29
CA ALA A 82 0.14 -12.89 -2.15
C ALA A 82 0.56 -11.44 -1.83
N LEU A 83 1.87 -11.16 -1.85
CA LEU A 83 2.37 -9.80 -1.59
C LEU A 83 1.93 -8.79 -2.68
N MET A 84 1.93 -9.20 -3.95
CA MET A 84 1.49 -8.34 -5.06
C MET A 84 0.01 -7.98 -4.93
N ALA A 85 -0.83 -8.90 -4.47
CA ALA A 85 -2.25 -8.63 -4.21
C ALA A 85 -2.43 -7.51 -3.17
N CYS A 86 -1.53 -7.41 -2.20
CA CYS A 86 -1.60 -6.40 -1.14
C CYS A 86 -0.93 -5.06 -1.48
N THR A 87 0.01 -5.05 -2.42
CA THR A 87 0.89 -3.88 -2.67
C THR A 87 0.60 -3.16 -3.97
N THR A 88 -0.27 -3.73 -4.83
CA THR A 88 -0.70 -3.07 -6.06
C THR A 88 -1.39 -1.74 -5.74
N PRO A 89 -0.98 -0.61 -6.36
CA PRO A 89 -1.58 0.70 -6.10
C PRO A 89 -3.09 0.69 -6.38
N ALA A 90 -3.88 1.30 -5.48
CA ALA A 90 -5.32 1.43 -5.66
C ALA A 90 -5.69 2.21 -6.94
N THR A 91 -4.81 3.10 -7.41
CA THR A 91 -4.97 3.82 -8.67
C THR A 91 -5.03 2.89 -9.89
N ASP A 92 -4.33 1.75 -9.84
CA ASP A 92 -4.29 0.76 -10.92
C ASP A 92 -5.45 -0.24 -10.82
N ALA A 93 -6.17 -0.26 -9.70
CA ALA A 93 -7.37 -1.07 -9.52
C ALA A 93 -8.62 -0.37 -10.09
N ILE A 94 -8.68 0.97 -10.05
CA ILE A 94 -9.84 1.77 -10.49
C ILE A 94 -10.08 1.67 -12.01
N GLY A 95 -9.05 1.41 -12.83
CA GLY A 95 -9.15 1.34 -14.29
C GLY A 95 -9.40 -0.06 -14.89
N ARG A 96 -9.63 -1.08 -14.07
CA ARG A 96 -9.81 -2.49 -14.52
C ARG A 96 -11.27 -2.99 -14.49
N HIS A 97 -12.23 -2.10 -14.24
CA HIS A 97 -13.66 -2.39 -14.27
C HIS A 97 -14.35 -1.73 -15.46
#